data_AF-A0A3T2UV07-F1
#
_entry.id   AF-A0A3T2UV07-F1
#
_cell.length_a   1.000
_cell.length_b   1.000
_cell.length_c   1.000
_cell.angle_alpha   90.00
_cell.angle_beta   90.00
_cell.angle_gamma   90.00
#
_symmetry.space_group_name_H-M   'P 1'
#
loop_
_entity.id
_entity.type
_entity.pdbx_description
1 polymer ?
#
loop_
_entity_poly.entity_id
_entity_poly.type
_entity_poly.pdbx_seq_one_letter_code
_entity_poly.pdbx_strand_id
1 'polypeptide(L)'
;MMTFKHFLDRPLWAAAAGYDFNYMDCMSYAANAYDHSFILLLNSLKILPETEVGELHLWIFGFIVSLVGIVFWPFIFWLVAVVVWFKCKAYRNKYFLGDGMTDIAKRNIENWTKECEKKWSNKK
;
A
#
# COMPACT_ATOMS: atom_id res chain seq x y z
N MET A 1 8.68 -1.61 18.95
CA MET A 1 8.51 -0.18 18.63
C MET A 1 8.13 -0.08 17.16
N MET A 2 7.01 0.57 16.83
CA MET A 2 6.60 0.73 15.43
C MET A 2 7.56 1.66 14.69
N THR A 3 7.91 1.32 13.46
CA THR A 3 8.85 2.08 12.64
C THR A 3 8.21 2.47 11.31
N PHE A 4 8.84 3.42 10.61
CA PHE A 4 8.41 3.82 9.27
C PHE A 4 8.28 2.64 8.29
N LYS A 5 9.11 1.60 8.45
CA LYS A 5 9.03 0.38 7.65
C LYS A 5 7.71 -0.38 7.85
N HIS A 6 7.16 -0.37 9.06
CA HIS A 6 5.83 -0.93 9.35
C HIS A 6 4.73 -0.06 8.74
N PHE A 7 4.91 1.27 8.77
CA PHE A 7 3.98 2.19 8.12
C PHE A 7 3.92 1.99 6.61
N LEU A 8 5.06 1.78 5.94
CA LEU A 8 5.11 1.48 4.51
C LEU A 8 4.47 0.13 4.14
N ASP A 9 4.51 -0.87 5.03
CA ASP A 9 3.86 -2.17 4.80
C ASP A 9 2.33 -2.06 4.94
N ARG A 10 1.84 -1.52 6.07
CA ARG A 10 0.40 -1.31 6.32
C ARG A 10 0.15 -0.01 7.10
N PRO A 11 -0.13 1.11 6.43
CA PRO A 11 -0.21 2.42 7.09
C PRO A 11 -1.39 2.55 8.06
N LEU A 12 -2.52 1.88 7.79
CA LEU A 12 -3.69 1.88 8.68
C LEU A 12 -3.44 1.11 9.98
N TRP A 13 -2.73 -0.02 9.89
CA TRP A 13 -2.43 -0.86 11.06
C TRP A 13 -1.31 -0.25 11.89
N ALA A 14 -0.31 0.36 11.26
CA ALA A 14 0.68 1.17 11.95
C ALA A 14 0.03 2.33 12.70
N ALA A 15 -0.90 3.06 12.07
CA ALA A 15 -1.64 4.14 12.71
C ALA A 15 -2.52 3.66 13.88
N ALA A 16 -3.17 2.51 13.74
CA ALA A 16 -3.97 1.88 14.80
C ALA A 16 -3.09 1.34 15.95
N ALA A 17 -1.85 0.95 15.67
CA ALA A 17 -0.88 0.50 16.67
C ALA A 17 -0.14 1.65 17.38
N GLY A 18 -0.47 2.92 17.06
CA GLY A 18 0.10 4.09 17.71
C GLY A 18 1.36 4.66 17.04
N TYR A 19 1.66 4.28 15.79
CA TYR A 19 2.71 4.96 15.02
C TYR A 19 2.35 6.43 14.80
N ASP A 20 3.25 7.35 15.16
CA ASP A 20 3.05 8.78 14.97
C ASP A 20 3.42 9.18 13.54
N PHE A 21 2.43 9.10 12.65
CA PHE A 21 2.61 9.42 11.23
C PHE A 21 2.39 10.90 10.95
N ASN A 22 3.12 11.41 9.95
CA ASN A 22 2.89 12.72 9.36
C ASN A 22 2.45 12.60 7.89
N TYR A 23 2.21 13.74 7.23
CA TYR A 23 1.83 13.76 5.81
C TYR A 23 2.96 13.28 4.88
N MET A 24 4.23 13.54 5.24
CA MET A 24 5.40 13.07 4.48
C MET A 24 5.50 11.54 4.47
N ASP A 25 5.12 10.88 5.57
CA ASP A 25 5.06 9.42 5.64
C ASP A 25 3.99 8.88 4.67
N CYS A 26 2.84 9.55 4.61
CA CYS A 26 1.75 9.22 3.68
C CYS A 26 2.17 9.42 2.22
N MET A 27 2.90 10.49 1.92
CA MET A 27 3.47 10.72 0.59
C MET A 27 4.52 9.68 0.24
N SER A 28 5.36 9.28 1.20
CA SER A 28 6.37 8.26 0.98
C SER A 28 5.73 6.88 0.72
N TYR A 29 4.63 6.56 1.42
CA TYR A 29 3.82 5.38 1.10
C TYR A 29 3.22 5.45 -0.31
N ALA A 30 2.62 6.59 -0.68
CA ALA A 30 2.04 6.78 -2.01
C ALA A 30 3.10 6.74 -3.13
N ALA A 31 4.30 7.25 -2.87
CA ALA A 31 5.44 7.16 -3.77
C ALA A 31 5.96 5.72 -3.87
N ASN A 32 6.05 4.99 -2.75
CA ASN A 32 6.44 3.57 -2.75
C ASN A 32 5.43 2.70 -3.52
N ALA A 33 4.15 3.05 -3.51
CA ALA A 33 3.12 2.40 -4.31
C ALA A 33 3.28 2.63 -5.84
N TYR A 34 4.16 3.53 -6.27
CA TYR A 34 4.47 3.72 -7.69
C TYR A 34 5.11 2.46 -8.32
N ASP A 35 5.92 1.73 -7.54
CA ASP A 35 6.61 0.51 -7.99
C ASP A 35 5.62 -0.58 -8.45
N HIS A 36 4.43 -0.61 -7.84
CA HIS A 36 3.34 -1.50 -8.27
C HIS A 36 2.91 -1.28 -9.73
N SER A 37 2.93 -0.04 -10.21
CA SER A 37 2.53 0.29 -11.59
C SER A 37 3.55 -0.26 -12.60
N PHE A 38 4.85 -0.19 -12.27
CA PHE A 38 5.90 -0.80 -13.09
C PHE A 38 5.84 -2.32 -13.07
N ILE A 39 5.63 -2.93 -11.92
CA ILE A 39 5.48 -4.39 -11.78
C ILE A 39 4.30 -4.89 -12.61
N LEU A 40 3.15 -4.17 -12.57
CA LEU A 40 1.98 -4.50 -13.38
C LEU A 40 2.27 -4.42 -14.89
N LEU A 41 2.96 -3.36 -15.33
CA LEU A 41 3.37 -3.23 -16.73
C LEU A 41 4.30 -4.37 -17.17
N LEU A 42 5.33 -4.67 -16.37
CA LEU A 42 6.29 -5.74 -16.68
C LEU A 42 5.63 -7.13 -16.68
N ASN A 43 4.70 -7.38 -15.75
CA ASN A 43 3.94 -8.63 -15.74
C ASN A 43 3.00 -8.72 -16.94
N SER A 44 2.34 -7.63 -17.33
CA SER A 44 1.49 -7.58 -18.53
C SER A 44 2.29 -7.89 -19.80
N LEU A 45 3.52 -7.38 -19.92
CA LEU A 45 4.43 -7.70 -21.03
C LEU A 45 4.86 -9.17 -21.05
N LYS A 46 5.02 -9.81 -19.90
CA LYS A 46 5.37 -11.24 -19.81
C LYS A 46 4.23 -12.16 -20.23
N ILE A 47 2.98 -11.74 -20.06
CA ILE A 47 1.77 -12.53 -20.37
C ILE A 47 1.38 -12.39 -21.85
N LEU A 48 1.83 -11.34 -22.53
CA LEU A 48 1.57 -11.11 -23.96
C LEU A 48 1.82 -12.33 -24.87
N PRO A 49 2.94 -13.08 -24.78
CA PRO A 49 3.16 -14.25 -25.64
C PRO A 49 2.17 -15.42 -25.40
N GLU A 50 1.46 -15.42 -24.27
CA GLU A 50 0.48 -16.46 -23.90
C GLU A 50 -0.96 -16.01 -24.16
N THR A 51 -1.18 -14.76 -24.57
CA THR A 51 -2.52 -14.18 -24.71
C THR A 51 -3.18 -14.61 -26.01
N GLU A 52 -4.34 -15.26 -25.93
CA GLU A 52 -5.13 -15.62 -27.11
C GLU A 52 -5.71 -14.38 -27.81
N VAL A 53 -5.90 -14.45 -29.14
CA VAL A 53 -6.40 -13.33 -29.97
C VAL A 53 -7.77 -12.82 -29.48
N GLY A 54 -8.57 -13.70 -28.86
CA GLY A 54 -9.85 -13.36 -28.25
C GLY A 54 -9.74 -12.45 -27.02
N GLU A 55 -8.67 -12.54 -26.23
CA GLU A 55 -8.47 -11.76 -24.99
C GLU A 55 -7.61 -10.50 -25.21
N LEU A 56 -7.08 -10.32 -26.42
CA LEU A 56 -6.17 -9.24 -26.79
C LEU A 56 -6.74 -7.85 -26.49
N HIS A 57 -8.06 -7.67 -26.62
CA HIS A 57 -8.72 -6.39 -26.36
C HIS A 57 -8.69 -5.99 -24.88
N LEU A 58 -8.86 -6.95 -23.95
CA LEU A 58 -8.72 -6.70 -22.51
C LEU A 58 -7.27 -6.44 -22.14
N TRP A 59 -6.33 -7.17 -22.77
CA TRP A 59 -4.91 -6.96 -22.57
C TRP A 59 -4.48 -5.55 -23.00
N ILE A 60 -4.87 -5.10 -24.19
CA ILE A 60 -4.55 -3.75 -24.71
C ILE A 60 -5.11 -2.67 -23.76
N PHE A 61 -6.34 -2.85 -23.28
CA PHE A 61 -6.94 -1.91 -22.32
C PHE A 61 -6.13 -1.84 -21.02
N GLY A 62 -5.78 -2.99 -20.44
CA GLY A 62 -4.95 -3.07 -19.23
C GLY A 62 -3.57 -2.45 -19.42
N PHE A 63 -2.97 -2.64 -20.61
CA PHE A 63 -1.68 -2.05 -20.98
C PHE A 63 -1.74 -0.52 -21.06
N ILE A 64 -2.76 0.04 -21.73
CA ILE A 64 -2.97 1.48 -21.82
C ILE A 64 -3.19 2.09 -20.43
N VAL A 65 -4.04 1.47 -19.61
CA VAL A 65 -4.29 1.93 -18.23
C VAL A 65 -3.00 1.93 -17.42
N SER A 66 -2.13 0.93 -17.59
CA SER A 66 -0.85 0.85 -16.91
C SER A 66 0.11 1.97 -17.34
N LEU A 67 0.17 2.26 -18.65
CA LEU A 67 0.98 3.38 -19.17
C LEU A 67 0.49 4.74 -18.67
N VAL A 68 -0.82 4.97 -18.70
CA VAL A 68 -1.45 6.17 -18.13
C VAL A 68 -1.11 6.27 -16.64
N GLY A 69 -1.25 5.17 -15.89
CA GLY A 69 -0.87 5.11 -14.48
C GLY A 69 0.58 5.55 -14.26
N ILE A 70 1.54 5.02 -15.02
CA ILE A 70 2.96 5.38 -14.90
C ILE A 70 3.20 6.87 -15.18
N VAL A 71 2.61 7.41 -16.24
CA VAL A 71 2.81 8.82 -16.62
C VAL A 71 2.15 9.76 -15.61
N PHE A 72 0.93 9.46 -15.16
CA PHE A 72 0.16 10.37 -14.32
C PHE A 72 0.48 10.25 -12.83
N TRP A 73 0.98 9.10 -12.34
CA TRP A 73 1.24 8.89 -10.91
C TRP A 73 2.16 9.94 -10.27
N PRO A 74 3.29 10.36 -10.88
CA PRO A 74 4.12 11.44 -10.36
C PRO A 74 3.39 12.78 -10.17
N PHE A 75 2.29 13.00 -10.88
CA PHE A 75 1.49 14.22 -10.80
C PHE A 75 0.34 14.14 -9.79
N ILE A 76 -0.12 12.93 -9.45
CA ILE A 76 -1.30 12.73 -8.57
C ILE A 76 -0.99 12.07 -7.22
N PHE A 77 0.23 11.55 -7.01
CA PHE A 77 0.55 10.77 -5.79
C PHE A 77 0.35 11.58 -4.49
N TRP A 78 0.54 12.90 -4.53
CA TRP A 78 0.28 13.79 -3.40
C TRP A 78 -1.21 13.83 -3.03
N LEU A 79 -2.12 13.79 -4.01
CA LEU A 79 -3.56 13.68 -3.75
C LEU A 79 -3.90 12.32 -3.11
N VAL A 80 -3.28 11.25 -3.58
CA VAL A 80 -3.43 9.91 -2.97
C VAL A 80 -2.95 9.94 -1.51
N ALA A 81 -1.84 10.62 -1.23
CA ALA A 81 -1.32 10.79 0.12
C ALA A 81 -2.31 11.51 1.05
N VAL A 82 -3.06 12.50 0.56
CA VAL A 82 -4.13 13.18 1.33
C VAL A 82 -5.21 12.18 1.74
N VAL A 83 -5.64 11.31 0.82
CA VAL A 83 -6.64 10.27 1.12
C VAL A 83 -6.11 9.28 2.17
N VAL A 84 -4.87 8.83 2.02
CA VAL A 84 -4.20 7.94 3.00
C VAL A 84 -4.13 8.61 4.36
N TRP A 85 -3.76 9.89 4.41
CA TRP A 85 -3.70 10.67 5.64
C TRP A 85 -5.04 10.73 6.38
N PHE A 86 -6.13 11.04 5.68
CA PHE A 86 -7.47 11.04 6.27
C PHE A 86 -7.87 9.66 6.81
N LYS A 87 -7.57 8.58 6.07
CA LYS A 87 -7.87 7.21 6.52
C LYS A 87 -7.04 6.83 7.74
N CYS A 88 -5.73 7.11 7.74
CA CYS A 88 -4.86 6.86 8.89
C CYS A 88 -5.32 7.64 10.12
N LYS A 89 -5.76 8.90 9.95
CA LYS A 89 -6.31 9.71 11.03
C LYS A 89 -7.60 9.13 11.59
N ALA A 90 -8.53 8.73 10.72
CA ALA A 90 -9.76 8.07 11.13
C ALA A 90 -9.49 6.75 11.89
N TYR A 91 -8.56 5.93 11.40
CA TYR A 91 -8.17 4.68 12.03
C TYR A 91 -7.48 4.88 13.38
N ARG A 92 -6.54 5.83 13.49
CA ARG A 92 -5.89 6.19 14.77
C ARG A 92 -6.92 6.66 15.79
N ASN A 93 -7.84 7.53 15.37
CA ASN A 93 -8.89 8.02 16.26
C ASN A 93 -9.82 6.89 16.73
N LYS A 94 -10.15 5.94 15.85
CA LYS A 94 -11.04 4.84 16.17
C LYS A 94 -10.38 3.78 17.07
N TYR A 95 -9.18 3.33 16.71
CA TYR A 95 -8.55 2.16 17.30
C TYR A 95 -7.47 2.48 18.34
N PHE A 96 -6.76 3.60 18.22
CA PHE A 96 -5.67 3.93 19.14
C PHE A 96 -6.12 4.91 20.25
N LEU A 97 -6.81 5.99 19.87
CA LEU A 97 -7.25 7.03 20.80
C LEU A 97 -8.66 6.81 21.36
N GLY A 98 -9.47 6.02 20.65
CA GLY A 98 -10.86 5.71 21.01
C GLY A 98 -11.02 4.29 21.53
N ASP A 99 -12.26 3.93 21.86
CA ASP A 99 -12.63 2.62 22.40
C ASP A 99 -12.99 1.58 21.31
N GLY A 100 -12.59 1.83 20.06
CA GLY A 100 -12.89 0.96 18.93
C GLY A 100 -11.95 -0.24 18.79
N MET A 101 -11.00 -0.40 19.70
CA MET A 101 -10.03 -1.51 19.68
C MET A 101 -10.68 -2.79 20.18
N THR A 102 -11.12 -3.63 19.24
CA THR A 102 -11.61 -4.98 19.58
C THR A 102 -10.44 -5.94 19.82
N ASP A 103 -10.67 -7.00 20.59
CA ASP A 103 -9.67 -8.06 20.81
C ASP A 103 -9.19 -8.70 19.50
N ILE A 104 -10.09 -8.79 18.51
CA ILE A 104 -9.78 -9.28 17.16
C ILE A 104 -8.82 -8.32 16.46
N ALA A 105 -9.10 -7.00 16.49
CA ALA A 105 -8.24 -6.01 15.86
C ALA A 105 -6.85 -6.00 16.52
N LYS A 106 -6.78 -6.07 17.85
CA LYS A 106 -5.54 -6.17 18.60
C LYS A 106 -4.74 -7.41 18.21
N ARG A 107 -5.37 -8.59 18.20
CA ARG A 107 -4.73 -9.85 17.80
C ARG A 107 -4.21 -9.80 16.36
N ASN A 108 -4.95 -9.18 15.44
CA ASN A 108 -4.53 -9.04 14.05
C ASN A 108 -3.29 -8.13 13.93
N ILE A 109 -3.24 -7.01 14.66
CA ILE A 109 -2.08 -6.11 14.70
C ILE A 109 -0.87 -6.83 15.29
N GLU A 110 -1.04 -7.61 16.36
CA GLU A 110 0.04 -8.40 16.96
C GLU A 110 0.58 -9.46 16.00
N ASN A 111 -0.29 -10.22 15.33
CA ASN A 111 0.11 -11.23 14.35
C ASN A 111 0.87 -10.60 13.19
N TRP A 112 0.36 -9.50 12.65
CA TRP A 112 1.05 -8.74 11.61
C TRP A 112 2.43 -8.26 12.03
N THR A 113 2.56 -7.72 13.25
CA THR A 113 3.85 -7.25 13.77
C THR A 113 4.87 -8.40 13.79
N LYS A 114 4.46 -9.58 14.26
CA LYS A 114 5.30 -10.80 14.24
C LYS A 114 5.66 -11.24 12.83
N GLU A 115 4.73 -11.16 11.87
CA GLU A 115 5.00 -11.47 10.47
C GLU A 115 6.02 -10.50 9.86
N CYS A 116 5.91 -9.20 10.15
CA CYS A 116 6.88 -8.19 9.73
C CYS A 116 8.28 -8.47 10.29
N GLU A 117 8.38 -8.75 11.58
CA GLU A 117 9.64 -9.10 12.23
C GLU A 117 10.28 -10.34 11.58
N LYS A 118 9.50 -11.41 11.36
CA LYS A 118 9.97 -12.63 10.68
C LYS A 118 10.45 -12.34 9.26
N LYS A 119 9.66 -11.58 8.48
CA LYS A 119 9.97 -11.21 7.08
C LYS A 119 11.26 -10.42 6.95
N TRP A 120 11.60 -9.60 7.94
CA TRP A 120 12.81 -8.77 7.90
C TRP A 120 14.01 -9.40 8.60
N SER A 121 13.79 -10.29 9.58
CA SER A 121 14.86 -11.12 10.16
C SER A 121 15.49 -12.03 9.10
N ASN A 122 14.66 -12.67 8.26
CA ASN A 122 15.12 -13.57 7.19
C ASN A 122 15.77 -12.86 5.98
N LYS A 123 15.82 -11.53 5.98
CA LYS A 123 16.45 -10.71 4.91
C LYS A 123 17.79 -10.10 5.34
N LYS A 124 18.28 -10.40 6.54
CA LYS A 124 19.65 -10.10 6.99
C LYS A 124 20.59 -11.22 6.59
#